data_AF-A0A7R8HE35-F1
#
_entry.id   AF-A0A7R8HE35-F1
#
_cell.length_a   1.000
_cell.length_b   1.000
_cell.length_c   1.000
_cell.angle_alpha   90.00
_cell.angle_beta   90.00
_cell.angle_gamma   90.00
#
_symmetry.space_group_name_H-M   'P 1'
#
loop_
_entity.id
_entity.type
_entity.pdbx_description
1 polymer ?
#
loop_
_entity_poly.entity_id
_entity_poly.type
_entity_poly.pdbx_seq_one_letter_code
_entity_poly.pdbx_strand_id
1 'polypeptide(L)'
;MGLQDKIKEESSPLTKRFNHNSNFVQEGIRIVIGIPSSMRRSENYLFQTLKTLFKDKDILTNKYLIIVMLSTFNHTWRTSVKFNILSNFSNQINSGILQVILPEKDYYPNEVLRAFTSDKDKDYLIWMKKQNMDFAYLYRYIYQKFNFKYFLQLEDDVIATSSYLSKMESFLQKYESLDNWVYMHFCRLGAIAKLFRKSDMFILSAMFKAFYNKIPCDWVLELFSIGKVF
;
A
#
# COMPACT_ATOMS: atom_id res chain seq x y z
N MET A 1 25.95 -12.53 -4.59
CA MET A 1 25.69 -11.43 -5.53
C MET A 1 26.75 -10.37 -5.26
N GLY A 2 27.64 -10.13 -6.23
CA GLY A 2 28.85 -9.32 -6.01
C GLY A 2 28.54 -7.84 -5.88
N LEU A 3 29.41 -7.08 -5.21
CA LEU A 3 29.28 -5.62 -5.06
C LEU A 3 29.08 -4.91 -6.42
N GLN A 4 29.69 -5.43 -7.49
CA GLN A 4 29.60 -4.86 -8.84
C GLN A 4 28.21 -5.02 -9.48
N ASP A 5 27.46 -6.07 -9.13
CA ASP A 5 26.09 -6.28 -9.62
C ASP A 5 25.11 -5.32 -8.96
N LYS A 6 25.31 -5.01 -7.67
CA LYS A 6 24.52 -4.00 -6.94
C LYS A 6 24.70 -2.59 -7.52
N ILE A 7 25.94 -2.21 -7.88
CA ILE A 7 26.27 -0.87 -8.40
C ILE A 7 25.70 -0.67 -9.83
N LYS A 8 25.66 -1.72 -10.66
CA LYS A 8 24.99 -1.69 -11.98
C LYS A 8 23.46 -1.62 -11.87
N GLU A 9 22.88 -2.22 -10.83
CA GLU A 9 21.43 -2.24 -10.62
C GLU A 9 20.88 -0.89 -10.12
N GLU A 10 21.61 -0.18 -9.25
CA GLU A 10 21.24 1.18 -8.80
C GLU A 10 21.32 2.24 -9.91
N SER A 11 22.13 1.99 -10.93
CA SER A 11 22.41 2.95 -12.01
C SER A 11 21.51 2.77 -13.25
N SER A 12 20.66 1.74 -13.31
CA SER A 12 19.79 1.51 -14.47
C SER A 12 18.74 2.62 -14.65
N PRO A 13 18.37 3.00 -15.90
CA PRO A 13 17.36 4.03 -16.16
C PRO A 13 15.99 3.72 -15.55
N LEU A 14 15.64 2.42 -15.49
CA LEU A 14 14.44 1.92 -14.83
C LEU A 14 14.53 2.17 -13.33
N THR A 15 15.66 1.82 -12.71
CA THR A 15 15.88 2.03 -11.28
C THR A 15 15.90 3.52 -10.94
N LYS A 16 16.49 4.39 -11.77
CA LYS A 16 16.47 5.85 -11.55
C LYS A 16 15.06 6.47 -11.61
N ARG A 17 14.14 5.93 -12.42
CA ARG A 17 12.73 6.38 -12.47
C ARG A 17 11.92 5.95 -11.25
N PHE A 18 12.28 4.83 -10.61
CA PHE A 18 11.61 4.32 -9.39
C PHE A 18 12.32 4.72 -8.08
N ASN A 19 13.64 4.94 -8.11
CA ASN A 19 14.47 5.41 -7.00
C ASN A 19 14.65 6.93 -7.02
N HIS A 20 13.87 7.67 -7.82
CA HIS A 20 13.84 9.10 -7.64
C HIS A 20 13.21 9.33 -6.25
N ASN A 21 14.08 9.50 -5.25
CA ASN A 21 13.87 10.38 -4.10
C ASN A 21 13.72 11.81 -4.65
N SER A 22 12.78 12.01 -5.56
CA SER A 22 12.35 13.33 -5.90
C SER A 22 11.63 13.81 -4.65
N ASN A 23 12.21 14.82 -4.02
CA ASN A 23 11.57 15.61 -2.97
C ASN A 23 10.35 16.37 -3.53
N PHE A 24 9.50 15.72 -4.34
CA PHE A 24 8.17 16.19 -4.64
C PHE A 24 7.36 16.01 -3.36
N VAL A 25 7.46 16.99 -2.47
CA VAL A 25 6.38 17.27 -1.55
C VAL A 25 5.23 17.74 -2.42
N GLN A 26 4.45 16.79 -2.93
CA GLN A 26 3.24 17.11 -3.66
C GLN A 26 2.28 17.71 -2.62
N GLU A 27 2.16 19.02 -2.64
CA GLU A 27 1.26 19.76 -1.77
C GLU A 27 -0.19 19.58 -2.24
N GLY A 28 -1.12 19.54 -1.28
CA GLY A 28 -2.55 19.44 -1.58
C GLY A 28 -3.10 18.03 -1.82
N ILE A 29 -2.34 16.96 -1.53
CA ILE A 29 -2.88 15.60 -1.55
C ILE A 29 -3.99 15.48 -0.51
N ARG A 30 -5.21 15.14 -0.95
CA ARG A 30 -6.34 14.85 -0.08
C ARG A 30 -6.30 13.39 0.36
N ILE A 31 -6.14 12.45 -0.57
CA ILE A 31 -6.14 11.00 -0.29
C ILE A 31 -4.90 10.33 -0.90
N VAL A 32 -4.17 9.59 -0.06
CA VAL A 32 -3.15 8.63 -0.51
C VAL A 32 -3.75 7.23 -0.50
N ILE A 33 -3.71 6.52 -1.62
CA ILE A 33 -4.14 5.13 -1.76
C ILE A 33 -2.91 4.23 -1.69
N GLY A 34 -2.81 3.40 -0.65
CA GLY A 34 -1.71 2.45 -0.47
C GLY A 34 -2.10 1.04 -0.89
N ILE A 35 -1.27 0.42 -1.73
CA ILE A 35 -1.49 -0.93 -2.29
C ILE A 35 -0.23 -1.78 -2.07
N PRO A 36 -0.15 -2.62 -1.03
CA PRO A 36 0.88 -3.64 -0.94
C PRO A 36 0.58 -4.77 -1.93
N SER A 37 1.57 -5.12 -2.75
CA SER A 37 1.47 -6.21 -3.72
C SER A 37 2.57 -7.23 -3.46
N SER A 38 2.20 -8.51 -3.41
CA SER A 38 3.10 -9.65 -3.18
C SER A 38 3.01 -10.63 -4.34
N MET A 39 4.09 -11.38 -4.57
CA MET A 39 4.09 -12.47 -5.53
C MET A 39 3.12 -13.56 -5.07
N ARG A 40 2.18 -13.91 -5.95
CA ARG A 40 1.22 -15.01 -5.74
C ARG A 40 1.59 -16.21 -6.62
N ARG A 41 1.06 -17.39 -6.28
CA ARG A 41 1.30 -18.64 -7.03
C ARG A 41 0.57 -18.69 -8.38
N SER A 42 -0.59 -18.04 -8.50
CA SER A 42 -1.46 -18.11 -9.70
C SER A 42 -1.23 -16.94 -10.64
N GLU A 43 -1.66 -15.74 -10.26
CA GLU A 43 -1.73 -14.56 -11.13
C GLU A 43 -1.41 -13.27 -10.39
N ASN A 44 -0.95 -12.27 -11.15
CA ASN A 44 -0.71 -10.92 -10.66
C ASN A 44 -1.92 -10.02 -10.94
N TYR A 45 -2.77 -9.81 -9.93
CA TYR A 45 -4.00 -9.02 -10.04
C TYR A 45 -3.77 -7.50 -10.03
N LEU A 46 -2.57 -7.05 -9.63
CA LEU A 46 -2.25 -5.62 -9.47
C LEU A 46 -2.55 -4.82 -10.74
N PHE A 47 -2.24 -5.39 -11.91
CA PHE A 47 -2.46 -4.73 -13.19
C PHE A 47 -3.95 -4.42 -13.41
N GLN A 48 -4.81 -5.40 -13.15
CA GLN A 48 -6.26 -5.23 -13.29
C GLN A 48 -6.78 -4.24 -12.25
N THR A 49 -6.30 -4.31 -11.01
CA THR A 49 -6.62 -3.36 -9.94
C THR A 49 -6.31 -1.92 -10.37
N LEU A 50 -5.07 -1.63 -10.77
CA LEU A 50 -4.66 -0.30 -11.25
C LEU A 50 -5.48 0.14 -12.46
N LYS A 51 -5.72 -0.76 -13.43
CA LYS A 51 -6.54 -0.47 -14.61
C LYS A 51 -7.96 -0.03 -14.21
N THR A 52 -8.57 -0.67 -13.21
CA THR A 52 -9.91 -0.29 -12.74
C THR A 52 -9.92 1.01 -11.94
N LEU A 53 -8.90 1.24 -11.10
CA LEU A 53 -8.75 2.49 -10.35
C LEU A 53 -8.59 3.71 -11.28
N PHE A 54 -7.80 3.57 -12.35
CA PHE A 54 -7.55 4.64 -13.32
C PHE A 54 -8.65 4.83 -14.37
N LYS A 55 -9.71 4.00 -14.39
CA LYS A 55 -10.88 4.25 -15.24
C LYS A 55 -11.69 5.46 -14.75
N ASP A 56 -11.67 5.73 -13.45
CA ASP A 56 -12.31 6.90 -12.87
C ASP A 56 -11.42 8.13 -13.13
N LYS A 57 -11.89 9.05 -13.99
CA LYS A 57 -11.07 10.20 -14.43
C LYS A 57 -10.77 11.18 -13.29
N ASP A 58 -11.60 11.20 -12.25
CA ASP A 58 -11.42 12.07 -11.09
C ASP A 58 -10.10 11.79 -10.36
N ILE A 59 -9.57 10.56 -10.49
CA ILE A 59 -8.29 10.18 -9.89
C ILE A 59 -7.18 11.09 -10.40
N LEU A 60 -7.22 11.54 -11.66
CA LEU A 60 -6.13 12.28 -12.31
C LEU A 60 -5.94 13.72 -11.78
N THR A 61 -6.73 14.14 -10.80
CA THR A 61 -6.51 15.42 -10.11
C THR A 61 -5.31 15.34 -9.16
N ASN A 62 -4.71 16.48 -8.84
CA ASN A 62 -3.58 16.56 -7.89
C ASN A 62 -3.95 16.20 -6.43
N LYS A 63 -5.23 15.91 -6.16
CA LYS A 63 -5.77 15.55 -4.85
C LYS A 63 -5.48 14.09 -4.47
N TYR A 64 -5.09 13.25 -5.42
CA TYR A 64 -4.91 11.82 -5.19
C TYR A 64 -3.48 11.38 -5.51
N LEU A 65 -3.02 10.38 -4.76
CA LEU A 65 -1.74 9.72 -4.98
C LEU A 65 -1.91 8.23 -4.74
N ILE A 66 -1.50 7.39 -5.70
CA ILE A 66 -1.49 5.93 -5.57
C ILE A 66 -0.05 5.48 -5.32
N ILE A 67 0.16 4.75 -4.23
CA ILE A 67 1.45 4.18 -3.86
C ILE A 67 1.33 2.67 -3.86
N VAL A 68 2.04 2.03 -4.77
CA VAL A 68 2.18 0.57 -4.85
C VAL A 68 3.46 0.15 -4.16
N MET A 69 3.38 -0.72 -3.17
CA MET A 69 4.55 -1.31 -2.52
C MET A 69 4.77 -2.75 -2.98
N LEU A 70 5.91 -3.02 -3.63
CA LEU A 70 6.28 -4.37 -4.05
C LEU A 70 6.90 -5.14 -2.88
N SER A 71 6.02 -5.72 -2.08
CA SER A 71 6.31 -6.33 -0.78
C SER A 71 7.04 -7.68 -0.82
N THR A 72 7.29 -8.25 -2.00
CA THR A 72 8.09 -9.48 -2.16
C THR A 72 9.51 -9.17 -2.57
N PHE A 73 10.52 -9.82 -1.98
CA PHE A 73 11.96 -9.56 -2.21
C PHE A 73 12.57 -10.33 -3.39
N ASN A 74 11.76 -10.97 -4.23
CA ASN A 74 12.23 -11.66 -5.43
C ASN A 74 12.56 -10.64 -6.54
N HIS A 75 13.83 -10.54 -6.94
CA HIS A 75 14.29 -9.56 -7.93
C HIS A 75 13.63 -9.76 -9.30
N THR A 76 13.56 -10.98 -9.80
CA THR A 76 12.96 -11.29 -11.12
C THR A 76 11.50 -10.85 -11.16
N TRP A 77 10.73 -11.17 -10.12
CA TRP A 77 9.34 -10.75 -10.01
C TRP A 77 9.22 -9.23 -9.92
N ARG A 78 9.99 -8.57 -9.04
CA ARG A 78 9.98 -7.09 -8.92
C ARG A 78 10.29 -6.42 -10.26
N THR A 79 11.27 -6.91 -11.00
CA THR A 79 11.65 -6.37 -12.30
C THR A 79 10.54 -6.55 -13.33
N SER A 80 9.94 -7.73 -13.40
CA SER A 80 8.79 -8.00 -14.27
C SER A 80 7.60 -7.08 -13.97
N VAL A 81 7.25 -6.92 -12.69
CA VAL A 81 6.14 -6.05 -12.28
C VAL A 81 6.43 -4.58 -12.59
N LYS A 82 7.63 -4.09 -12.26
CA LYS A 82 8.05 -2.72 -12.59
C LYS A 82 7.98 -2.44 -14.09
N PHE A 83 8.43 -3.38 -14.92
CA PHE A 83 8.35 -3.26 -16.37
C PHE A 83 6.90 -3.21 -16.87
N ASN A 84 6.04 -4.08 -16.33
CA ASN A 84 4.62 -4.10 -16.70
C ASN A 84 3.93 -2.79 -16.32
N ILE A 85 4.15 -2.29 -15.10
CA ILE A 85 3.57 -1.01 -14.65
C ILE A 85 4.09 0.13 -15.54
N LEU A 86 5.40 0.20 -15.81
CA LEU A 86 5.96 1.26 -16.63
C LEU A 86 5.41 1.26 -18.06
N SER A 87 5.22 0.07 -18.65
CA SER A 87 4.73 -0.06 -20.02
C SER A 87 3.28 0.40 -20.17
N ASN A 88 2.46 0.28 -19.13
CA ASN A 88 1.03 0.54 -19.20
C ASN A 88 0.56 1.82 -18.48
N PHE A 89 1.34 2.32 -17.51
CA PHE A 89 0.99 3.46 -16.67
C PHE A 89 2.09 4.54 -16.68
N SER A 90 2.84 4.65 -17.78
CA SER A 90 3.94 5.62 -17.93
C SER A 90 3.48 7.06 -17.69
N ASN A 91 2.30 7.45 -18.17
CA ASN A 91 1.73 8.79 -17.97
C ASN A 91 1.43 9.07 -16.49
N GLN A 92 0.90 8.07 -15.77
CA GLN A 92 0.59 8.17 -14.35
C GLN A 92 1.87 8.24 -13.49
N ILE A 93 2.92 7.50 -13.88
CA ILE A 93 4.23 7.61 -13.24
C ILE A 93 4.84 9.00 -13.51
N ASN A 94 4.84 9.45 -14.76
CA ASN A 94 5.45 10.72 -15.16
C ASN A 94 4.76 11.94 -14.54
N SER A 95 3.45 11.86 -14.31
CA SER A 95 2.67 12.90 -13.61
C SER A 95 2.82 12.85 -12.09
N GLY A 96 3.45 11.80 -11.54
CA GLY A 96 3.66 11.63 -10.10
C GLY A 96 2.47 11.03 -9.34
N ILE A 97 1.32 10.80 -10.00
CA ILE A 97 0.13 10.23 -9.36
C ILE A 97 0.28 8.74 -9.02
N LEU A 98 1.15 8.01 -9.72
CA LEU A 98 1.48 6.62 -9.40
C LEU A 98 2.94 6.50 -9.00
N GLN A 99 3.19 6.05 -7.77
CA GLN A 99 4.52 5.76 -7.26
C GLN A 99 4.65 4.27 -6.91
N VAL A 100 5.81 3.70 -7.21
CA VAL A 100 6.13 2.31 -6.87
C VAL A 100 7.30 2.32 -5.90
N ILE A 101 7.11 1.75 -4.72
CA ILE A 101 8.11 1.70 -3.67
C ILE A 101 8.51 0.25 -3.36
N LEU A 102 9.72 0.10 -2.84
CA LEU A 102 10.26 -1.18 -2.37
C LEU A 102 10.48 -1.09 -0.87
N PRO A 103 10.02 -2.06 -0.07
CA PRO A 103 10.36 -2.08 1.33
C PRO A 103 11.80 -2.53 1.55
N GLU A 104 12.41 -2.01 2.62
CA GLU A 104 13.71 -2.44 3.12
C GLU A 104 13.59 -3.82 3.78
N LYS A 105 14.47 -4.75 3.38
CA LYS A 105 14.44 -6.13 3.88
C LYS A 105 14.68 -6.20 5.40
N ASP A 106 15.53 -5.33 5.92
CA ASP A 106 15.95 -5.31 7.33
C ASP A 106 14.84 -4.83 8.28
N TYR A 107 13.75 -4.27 7.74
CA TYR A 107 12.56 -3.96 8.53
C TYR A 107 11.79 -5.21 8.97
N TYR A 108 11.98 -6.34 8.28
CA TYR A 108 11.20 -7.55 8.45
C TYR A 108 11.93 -8.57 9.33
N PRO A 109 11.24 -9.17 10.31
CA PRO A 109 11.78 -10.31 11.05
C PRO A 109 12.09 -11.50 10.11
N ASN A 110 13.19 -12.21 10.36
CA ASN A 110 13.62 -13.31 9.48
C ASN A 110 12.55 -14.39 9.29
N GLU A 111 11.73 -14.63 10.32
CA GLU A 111 10.69 -15.66 10.28
C GLU A 111 9.57 -15.39 9.28
N VAL A 112 9.33 -14.12 8.91
CA VAL A 112 8.31 -13.73 7.93
C VAL A 112 8.83 -13.72 6.49
N LEU A 113 10.15 -13.83 6.32
CA LEU A 113 10.83 -13.89 5.03
C LEU A 113 11.03 -15.32 4.52
N ARG A 114 10.57 -16.32 5.29
CA ARG A 114 10.67 -17.73 4.92
C ARG A 114 9.76 -18.05 3.76
N ALA A 115 10.20 -18.96 2.91
CA ALA A 115 9.37 -19.49 1.83
C ALA A 115 8.17 -20.24 2.40
N PHE A 116 7.04 -20.17 1.68
CA PHE A 116 5.90 -21.03 1.94
C PHE A 116 6.28 -22.50 1.80
N THR A 117 5.65 -23.31 2.62
CA THR A 117 5.82 -24.75 2.74
C THR A 117 4.67 -25.47 2.00
N SER A 118 4.46 -26.75 2.29
CA SER A 118 3.27 -27.50 1.90
C SER A 118 2.21 -27.54 3.01
N ASP A 119 2.51 -26.98 4.18
CA ASP A 119 1.63 -26.95 5.35
C ASP A 119 0.81 -25.67 5.35
N LYS A 120 -0.50 -25.82 5.08
CA LYS A 120 -1.43 -24.69 4.91
C LYS A 120 -1.53 -23.82 6.16
N ASP A 121 -1.48 -24.41 7.35
CA ASP A 121 -1.64 -23.67 8.60
C ASP A 121 -0.38 -22.86 8.91
N LYS A 122 0.80 -23.45 8.69
CA LYS A 122 2.08 -22.73 8.81
C LYS A 122 2.18 -21.61 7.78
N ASP A 123 1.74 -21.87 6.54
CA ASP A 123 1.75 -20.87 5.48
C ASP A 123 0.81 -19.71 5.78
N TYR A 124 -0.39 -19.98 6.29
CA TYR A 124 -1.33 -18.95 6.74
C TYR A 124 -0.71 -18.09 7.84
N LEU A 125 -0.06 -18.70 8.85
CA LEU A 125 0.60 -17.95 9.92
C LEU A 125 1.75 -17.07 9.41
N ILE A 126 2.55 -17.54 8.45
CA ILE A 126 3.61 -16.75 7.82
C ILE A 126 3.01 -15.60 7.02
N TRP A 127 1.97 -15.88 6.22
CA TRP A 127 1.26 -14.88 5.42
C TRP A 127 0.67 -13.77 6.31
N MET A 128 -0.05 -14.14 7.37
CA MET A 128 -0.65 -13.20 8.32
C MET A 128 0.41 -12.29 8.96
N LYS A 129 1.52 -12.89 9.42
CA LYS A 129 2.65 -12.14 9.99
C LYS A 129 3.26 -11.16 9.00
N LYS A 130 3.46 -11.61 7.76
CA LYS A 130 4.01 -10.79 6.69
C LYS A 130 3.06 -9.64 6.34
N GLN A 131 1.76 -9.89 6.23
CA GLN A 131 0.76 -8.88 5.90
C GLN A 131 0.75 -7.74 6.94
N ASN A 132 0.81 -8.07 8.23
CA ASN A 132 0.97 -7.06 9.28
C ASN A 132 2.25 -6.24 9.13
N MET A 133 3.39 -6.88 8.85
CA MET A 133 4.65 -6.15 8.62
C MET A 133 4.61 -5.27 7.36
N ASP A 134 3.95 -5.74 6.29
CA ASP A 134 3.74 -4.98 5.07
C ASP A 134 2.90 -3.72 5.34
N PHE A 135 1.79 -3.85 6.08
CA PHE A 135 1.00 -2.69 6.49
C PHE A 135 1.80 -1.75 7.39
N ALA A 136 2.53 -2.29 8.38
CA ALA A 136 3.36 -1.47 9.27
C ALA A 136 4.37 -0.63 8.49
N TYR A 137 5.09 -1.23 7.53
CA TYR A 137 6.07 -0.54 6.70
C TYR A 137 5.40 0.53 5.82
N LEU A 138 4.38 0.12 5.05
CA LEU A 138 3.69 1.01 4.11
C LEU A 138 3.13 2.24 4.81
N TYR A 139 2.46 2.02 5.95
CA TYR A 139 1.82 3.08 6.72
C TYR A 139 2.87 4.07 7.26
N ARG A 140 3.98 3.55 7.80
CA ARG A 140 5.09 4.38 8.29
C ARG A 140 5.71 5.19 7.16
N TYR A 141 6.05 4.54 6.05
CA TYR A 141 6.66 5.17 4.90
C TYR A 141 5.80 6.34 4.41
N ILE A 142 4.51 6.09 4.21
CA ILE A 142 3.57 7.10 3.70
C ILE A 142 3.42 8.26 4.69
N TYR A 143 3.23 7.95 5.98
CA TYR A 143 3.10 8.96 7.03
C TYR A 143 4.32 9.90 7.10
N GLN A 144 5.53 9.36 6.94
CA GLN A 144 6.77 10.13 7.06
C GLN A 144 7.12 10.94 5.81
N LYS A 145 6.71 10.48 4.62
CA LYS A 145 7.17 11.05 3.35
C LYS A 145 6.18 12.02 2.72
N PHE A 146 4.89 11.92 3.03
CA PHE A 146 3.86 12.68 2.35
C PHE A 146 3.04 13.56 3.29
N ASN A 147 2.56 14.69 2.77
CA ASN A 147 1.57 15.51 3.43
C ASN A 147 0.20 15.30 2.80
N PHE A 148 -0.72 14.67 3.53
CA PHE A 148 -2.04 14.30 3.04
C PHE A 148 -3.10 14.40 4.13
N LYS A 149 -4.39 14.37 3.77
CA LYS A 149 -5.49 14.39 4.74
C LYS A 149 -5.91 12.98 5.18
N TYR A 150 -6.10 12.08 4.21
CA TYR A 150 -6.58 10.72 4.43
C TYR A 150 -5.72 9.67 3.74
N PHE A 151 -5.67 8.48 4.32
CA PHE A 151 -5.03 7.31 3.74
C PHE A 151 -6.08 6.23 3.49
N LEU A 152 -6.16 5.71 2.26
CA LEU A 152 -6.98 4.57 1.88
C LEU A 152 -6.10 3.33 1.74
N GLN A 153 -6.33 2.32 2.57
CA GLN A 153 -5.77 0.99 2.36
C GLN A 153 -6.53 0.30 1.23
N LEU A 154 -5.82 -0.32 0.29
CA LEU A 154 -6.36 -1.32 -0.64
C LEU A 154 -5.43 -2.54 -0.70
N GLU A 155 -5.94 -3.62 -1.28
CA GLU A 155 -5.15 -4.78 -1.70
C GLU A 155 -4.95 -4.80 -3.22
N ASP A 156 -4.06 -5.64 -3.71
CA ASP A 156 -3.68 -5.71 -5.12
C ASP A 156 -4.65 -6.50 -6.01
N ASP A 157 -5.74 -7.03 -5.45
CA ASP A 157 -6.74 -7.87 -6.10
C ASP A 157 -8.18 -7.33 -5.99
N VAL A 158 -8.32 -6.00 -5.99
CA VAL A 158 -9.63 -5.33 -5.93
C VAL A 158 -10.08 -4.83 -7.31
N ILE A 159 -11.39 -4.82 -7.52
CA ILE A 159 -12.02 -4.23 -8.71
C ILE A 159 -12.78 -2.99 -8.28
N ALA A 160 -12.31 -1.82 -8.72
CA ALA A 160 -13.00 -0.56 -8.44
C ALA A 160 -14.33 -0.49 -9.21
N THR A 161 -15.42 -0.15 -8.51
CA THR A 161 -16.72 0.13 -9.14
C THR A 161 -16.68 1.47 -9.88
N SER A 162 -17.58 1.68 -10.84
CA SER A 162 -17.70 2.98 -11.51
C SER A 162 -18.02 4.11 -10.51
N SER A 163 -17.36 5.26 -10.73
CA SER A 163 -17.50 6.48 -9.91
C SER A 163 -17.20 6.24 -8.41
N TYR A 164 -16.25 5.35 -8.10
CA TYR A 164 -15.94 5.04 -6.70
C TYR A 164 -15.42 6.29 -5.97
N LEU A 165 -14.63 7.14 -6.64
CA LEU A 165 -14.09 8.34 -6.02
C LEU A 165 -15.17 9.35 -5.67
N SER A 166 -16.09 9.64 -6.59
CA SER A 166 -17.15 10.61 -6.30
C SER A 166 -18.07 10.14 -5.16
N LYS A 167 -18.36 8.83 -5.09
CA LYS A 167 -19.12 8.23 -3.99
C LYS A 167 -18.35 8.32 -2.66
N MET A 168 -17.06 8.01 -2.68
CA MET A 168 -16.19 8.13 -1.50
C MET A 168 -16.08 9.57 -1.02
N GLU A 169 -15.85 10.52 -1.91
CA GLU A 169 -15.77 11.95 -1.58
C GLU A 169 -17.10 12.50 -1.06
N SER A 170 -18.23 12.09 -1.65
CA SER A 170 -19.55 12.48 -1.15
C SER A 170 -19.79 11.96 0.27
N PHE A 171 -19.39 10.71 0.55
CA PHE A 171 -19.48 10.14 1.89
C PHE A 171 -18.55 10.87 2.86
N LEU A 172 -17.31 11.15 2.45
CA LEU A 172 -16.35 11.92 3.24
C LEU A 172 -16.88 13.31 3.58
N GLN A 173 -17.37 14.06 2.59
CA GLN A 173 -17.88 15.42 2.80
C GLN A 173 -19.03 15.44 3.82
N LYS A 174 -19.85 14.39 3.87
CA LYS A 174 -20.97 14.29 4.81
C LYS A 174 -20.53 14.07 6.26
N TYR A 175 -19.44 13.36 6.49
CA TYR A 175 -19.05 12.89 7.82
C TYR A 175 -17.68 13.39 8.30
N GLU A 176 -16.90 14.07 7.45
CA GLU A 176 -15.53 14.48 7.80
C GLU A 176 -15.47 15.52 8.92
N SER A 177 -16.53 16.30 9.11
CA SER A 177 -16.68 17.25 10.22
C SER A 177 -17.04 16.61 11.56
N LEU A 178 -17.36 15.32 11.58
CA LEU A 178 -17.59 14.59 12.83
C LEU A 178 -16.24 14.19 13.43
N ASP A 179 -16.02 14.53 14.69
CA ASP A 179 -14.75 14.19 15.36
C ASP A 179 -14.69 12.72 15.82
N ASN A 180 -15.83 12.04 15.92
CA ASN A 180 -15.95 10.73 16.57
C ASN A 180 -15.81 9.51 15.66
N TRP A 181 -15.59 9.66 14.35
CA TRP A 181 -15.38 8.48 13.49
C TRP A 181 -13.96 7.94 13.64
N VAL A 182 -13.80 6.61 13.64
CA VAL A 182 -12.51 5.92 13.75
C VAL A 182 -11.86 5.79 12.36
N TYR A 183 -12.52 5.07 11.47
CA TYR A 183 -12.20 4.96 10.05
C TYR A 183 -13.49 4.79 9.25
N MET A 184 -13.45 5.07 7.96
CA MET A 184 -14.55 4.78 7.03
C MET A 184 -14.20 3.55 6.21
N HIS A 185 -15.16 2.68 5.89
CA HIS A 185 -14.91 1.49 5.08
C HIS A 185 -15.83 1.46 3.86
N PHE A 186 -15.25 1.16 2.70
CA PHE A 186 -15.94 1.16 1.40
C PHE A 186 -16.01 -0.24 0.77
N CYS A 187 -15.51 -1.26 1.49
CA CYS A 187 -15.64 -2.67 1.16
C CYS A 187 -16.22 -3.42 2.38
N ARG A 188 -16.88 -4.56 2.12
CA ARG A 188 -17.41 -5.45 3.17
C ARG A 188 -16.38 -6.43 3.72
N LEU A 189 -15.25 -6.61 3.04
CA LEU A 189 -14.24 -7.63 3.34
C LEU A 189 -13.05 -7.04 4.08
N GLY A 190 -12.84 -7.52 5.30
CA GLY A 190 -11.60 -7.39 6.06
C GLY A 190 -11.05 -5.96 6.15
N ALA A 191 -9.74 -5.82 5.95
CA ALA A 191 -9.01 -4.55 6.03
C ALA A 191 -9.13 -3.68 4.76
N ILE A 192 -9.79 -4.18 3.72
CA ILE A 192 -9.83 -3.60 2.37
C ILE A 192 -10.66 -2.32 2.33
N ALA A 193 -10.17 -1.30 1.61
CA ALA A 193 -10.86 -0.05 1.37
C ALA A 193 -11.25 0.67 2.67
N LYS A 194 -10.36 0.60 3.66
CA LYS A 194 -10.46 1.35 4.91
C LYS A 194 -9.70 2.67 4.79
N LEU A 195 -10.39 3.75 5.13
CA LEU A 195 -9.92 5.11 5.05
C LEU A 195 -9.66 5.67 6.45
N PHE A 196 -8.43 6.11 6.69
CA PHE A 196 -7.94 6.62 7.96
C PHE A 196 -7.52 8.08 7.85
N ARG A 197 -7.56 8.83 8.96
CA ARG A 197 -6.92 10.16 9.00
C ARG A 197 -5.40 9.99 9.03
N LYS A 198 -4.66 10.97 8.48
CA LYS A 198 -3.19 11.00 8.62
C LYS A 198 -2.73 10.89 10.08
N SER A 199 -3.45 11.51 11.01
CA SER A 199 -3.16 11.48 12.45
C SER A 199 -3.14 10.07 13.04
N ASP A 200 -3.90 9.14 12.45
CA ASP A 200 -4.06 7.78 12.95
C ASP A 200 -2.98 6.84 12.38
N MET A 201 -2.30 7.23 11.31
CA MET A 201 -1.35 6.38 10.58
C MET A 201 -0.14 5.97 11.41
N PHE A 202 0.35 6.87 12.26
CA PHE A 202 1.51 6.59 13.11
C PHE A 202 1.21 5.46 14.11
N ILE A 203 0.10 5.58 14.84
CA ILE A 203 -0.30 4.58 15.83
C ILE A 203 -0.69 3.26 15.16
N LEU A 204 -1.41 3.29 14.03
CA LEU A 204 -1.75 2.08 13.26
C LEU A 204 -0.51 1.34 12.79
N SER A 205 0.48 2.05 12.25
CA SER A 205 1.77 1.46 11.87
C SER A 205 2.46 0.77 13.06
N ALA A 206 2.49 1.44 14.21
CA ALA A 206 3.08 0.88 15.43
C ALA A 206 2.32 -0.35 15.92
N MET A 207 0.98 -0.34 15.88
CA MET A 207 0.15 -1.47 16.27
C MET A 207 0.35 -2.68 15.34
N PHE A 208 0.34 -2.49 14.02
CA PHE A 208 0.61 -3.59 13.08
C PHE A 208 1.99 -4.20 13.33
N LYS A 209 3.00 -3.37 13.63
CA LYS A 209 4.33 -3.86 13.99
C LYS A 209 4.34 -4.59 15.32
N ALA A 210 3.65 -4.09 16.35
CA ALA A 210 3.64 -4.69 17.69
C ALA A 210 2.90 -6.04 17.72
N PHE A 211 1.80 -6.14 16.96
CA PHE A 211 0.92 -7.31 16.94
C PHE A 211 1.19 -8.26 15.77
N TYR A 212 2.27 -8.05 15.00
CA TYR A 212 2.51 -8.76 13.75
C TYR A 212 2.43 -10.29 13.88
N ASN A 213 2.90 -10.84 15.00
CA ASN A 213 2.93 -12.28 15.28
C ASN A 213 1.87 -12.76 16.27
N LYS A 214 0.89 -11.92 16.59
CA LYS A 214 -0.14 -12.21 17.60
C LYS A 214 -1.52 -12.42 17.00
N ILE A 215 -1.94 -11.52 16.14
CA ILE A 215 -3.32 -11.47 15.60
C ILE A 215 -3.32 -11.00 14.15
N PRO A 216 -4.34 -11.38 13.35
CA PRO A 216 -4.48 -10.89 11.97
C PRO A 216 -4.76 -9.39 11.91
N CYS A 217 -4.50 -8.79 10.75
CA CYS A 217 -4.61 -7.34 10.56
C CYS A 217 -6.02 -6.80 10.86
N ASP A 218 -7.07 -7.57 10.57
CA ASP A 218 -8.45 -7.22 10.90
C ASP A 218 -8.67 -7.00 12.40
N TRP A 219 -8.09 -7.87 13.23
CA TRP A 219 -8.19 -7.77 14.69
C TRP A 219 -7.34 -6.64 15.25
N VAL A 220 -6.21 -6.31 14.61
CA VAL A 220 -5.45 -5.10 14.96
C VAL A 220 -6.31 -3.84 14.75
N LEU A 221 -7.07 -3.79 13.65
CA LEU A 221 -7.98 -2.68 13.36
C LEU A 221 -9.18 -2.62 14.32
N GLU A 222 -9.67 -3.77 14.74
CA GLU A 222 -10.70 -3.86 15.79
C GLU A 222 -10.19 -3.31 17.13
N LEU A 223 -8.99 -3.73 17.57
CA LEU A 223 -8.35 -3.18 18.76
C LEU A 223 -8.11 -1.68 18.66
N PHE A 224 -7.67 -1.19 17.49
CA PHE A 224 -7.51 0.24 17.25
C PHE A 224 -8.84 0.98 17.40
N SER A 225 -9.93 0.40 16.89
CA SER A 225 -11.27 1.00 16.98
C SER A 225 -11.76 1.09 18.41
N ILE A 226 -11.59 0.02 19.19
CA ILE A 226 -11.95 -0.01 20.61
C ILE A 226 -11.17 1.07 21.36
N GLY A 227 -9.85 1.13 21.18
CA GLY A 227 -8.99 2.09 21.88
C GLY A 227 -9.19 3.56 21.50
N LYS A 228 -9.87 3.85 20.38
CA LYS A 228 -10.18 5.21 19.91
C LYS A 228 -11.51 5.75 20.45
N VAL A 229 -12.39 4.87 20.94
CA VAL A 229 -13.73 5.21 21.45
C VAL A 229 -13.69 5.54 22.94
N PHE A 230 -12.63 5.13 23.65
CA PHE A 230 -12.35 5.49 25.04
C PHE A 230 -11.30 6.60 25.12
#